data_AF-A0A9N9JVW4-F1
#
_entry.id   AF-A0A9N9JVW4-F1
#
_cell.length_a   1.000
_cell.length_b   1.000
_cell.length_c   1.000
_cell.angle_alpha   90.00
_cell.angle_beta   90.00
_cell.angle_gamma   90.00
#
_symmetry.space_group_name_H-M   'P 1'
#
loop_
_entity.id
_entity.type
_entity.pdbx_description
1 polymer ?
#
loop_
_entity_poly.entity_id
_entity_poly.type
_entity_poly.pdbx_seq_one_letter_code
_entity_poly.pdbx_strand_id
1 'polypeptide(L)'
;VNNNISEEVIYVTKLDFDDETVRKVHEGLRECLPSDIDIPSIICESQQEDGSFKLSPFIIDHLNQPDDVVESLKRFVGSPRLRGCDDSVWNTAFTIHYLKNILPDHENKWRDACDRASKWLSEQINDKNLEKEMFSACKQYLVKQGSRVLYATKRKNRESFRVMKLNVDEETRKAVFDYLRSKGTADLA
;
A
#
# COMPACT_ATOMS: atom_id res chain seq x y z
N VAL A 1 35.35 0.22 36.22
CA VAL A 1 35.01 -0.27 34.87
C VAL A 1 33.70 -1.01 34.97
N ASN A 2 32.57 -0.35 34.69
CA ASN A 2 31.26 -1.01 34.62
C ASN A 2 30.67 -0.68 33.24
N ASN A 3 31.01 -1.51 32.25
CA ASN A 3 30.31 -1.52 30.97
C ASN A 3 28.98 -2.26 31.17
N ASN A 4 27.97 -1.53 31.65
CA ASN A 4 26.59 -1.95 31.47
C ASN A 4 26.21 -1.65 30.02
N ILE A 5 26.54 -2.56 29.12
CA ILE A 5 25.91 -2.61 27.80
C ILE A 5 24.53 -3.20 28.06
N SER A 6 23.51 -2.35 28.18
CA SER A 6 22.14 -2.82 28.11
C SER A 6 21.95 -3.46 26.74
N GLU A 7 21.80 -4.77 26.68
CA GLU A 7 21.39 -5.46 25.46
C GLU A 7 20.00 -4.94 25.09
N GLU A 8 19.95 -4.04 24.10
CA GLU A 8 18.71 -3.49 23.59
C GLU A 8 17.94 -4.64 22.91
N VAL A 9 16.85 -5.07 23.54
CA VAL A 9 16.01 -6.13 22.99
C VAL A 9 15.23 -5.57 21.80
N ILE A 10 15.62 -6.00 20.61
CA ILE A 10 14.98 -5.60 19.36
C ILE A 10 13.77 -6.50 19.09
N TYR A 11 12.56 -5.92 19.15
CA TYR A 11 11.33 -6.60 18.74
C TYR A 11 11.13 -6.51 17.22
N VAL A 12 11.17 -7.66 16.55
CA VAL A 12 10.96 -7.77 15.10
C VAL A 12 9.53 -8.24 14.84
N THR A 13 8.77 -7.46 14.07
CA THR A 13 7.47 -7.93 13.58
C THR A 13 7.72 -8.85 12.38
N LYS A 14 7.21 -10.08 12.45
CA LYS A 14 7.12 -10.96 11.28
C LYS A 14 5.66 -11.21 10.96
N LEU A 15 5.26 -10.85 9.74
CA LEU A 15 3.95 -11.16 9.20
C LEU A 15 4.11 -12.30 8.22
N ASP A 16 3.36 -13.37 8.46
CA ASP A 16 3.27 -14.50 7.56
C ASP A 16 1.98 -14.34 6.74
N PHE A 17 2.15 -13.98 5.48
CA PHE A 17 1.06 -13.87 4.52
C PHE A 17 1.23 -14.98 3.48
N ASP A 18 0.18 -15.76 3.26
CA ASP A 18 0.17 -16.70 2.14
C ASP A 18 0.29 -15.95 0.80
N ASP A 19 0.83 -16.62 -0.21
CA ASP A 19 1.10 -16.01 -1.52
C ASP A 19 -0.18 -15.51 -2.20
N GLU A 20 -1.32 -16.14 -1.93
CA GLU A 20 -2.62 -15.74 -2.46
C GLU A 20 -3.10 -14.41 -1.85
N THR A 21 -2.88 -14.20 -0.55
CA THR A 21 -3.14 -12.93 0.15
C THR A 21 -2.25 -11.83 -0.43
N VAL A 22 -0.96 -12.10 -0.63
CA VAL A 22 -0.03 -11.13 -1.26
C VAL A 22 -0.52 -10.73 -2.64
N ARG A 23 -0.86 -11.71 -3.49
CA ARG A 23 -1.36 -11.49 -4.85
C ARG A 23 -2.62 -10.63 -4.87
N LYS A 24 -3.62 -10.98 -4.05
CA LYS A 24 -4.88 -10.23 -3.93
C LYS A 24 -4.68 -8.80 -3.47
N VAL A 25 -3.72 -8.56 -2.57
CA VAL A 25 -3.41 -7.19 -2.14
C VAL A 25 -2.77 -6.39 -3.26
N HIS A 26 -1.82 -6.97 -4.00
CA HIS A 26 -1.19 -6.29 -5.15
C HIS A 26 -2.20 -5.97 -6.25
N GLU A 27 -3.08 -6.92 -6.59
CA GLU A 27 -4.15 -6.72 -7.59
C GLU A 27 -5.13 -5.64 -7.13
N GLY A 28 -5.62 -5.72 -5.90
CA GLY A 28 -6.55 -4.73 -5.38
C GLY A 28 -5.95 -3.32 -5.34
N LEU A 29 -4.66 -3.20 -4.99
CA LEU A 29 -3.95 -1.92 -5.06
C LEU A 29 -3.83 -1.42 -6.49
N ARG A 30 -3.54 -2.29 -7.46
CA ARG A 30 -3.46 -1.92 -8.88
C ARG A 30 -4.80 -1.43 -9.41
N GLU A 31 -5.90 -2.09 -9.03
CA GLU A 31 -7.26 -1.67 -9.38
C GLU A 31 -7.65 -0.32 -8.78
N CYS A 32 -6.99 0.11 -7.70
CA CYS A 32 -7.22 1.42 -7.08
C CYS A 32 -6.42 2.56 -7.76
N LEU A 33 -5.55 2.25 -8.72
CA LEU A 33 -4.77 3.27 -9.42
C LEU A 33 -5.64 4.05 -10.42
N PRO A 34 -5.42 5.37 -10.57
CA PRO A 34 -6.05 6.15 -11.62
C PRO A 34 -5.53 5.71 -13.00
N SER A 35 -6.43 5.55 -13.97
CA SER A 35 -6.11 5.03 -15.31
C SER A 35 -5.60 6.10 -16.29
N ASP A 36 -5.85 7.37 -16.00
CA ASP A 36 -5.57 8.52 -16.87
C ASP A 36 -4.23 9.22 -16.56
N ILE A 37 -3.53 8.77 -15.52
CA ILE A 37 -2.30 9.37 -15.03
C ILE A 37 -1.11 8.43 -15.31
N ASP A 38 0.00 8.99 -15.80
CA ASP A 38 1.24 8.24 -15.99
C ASP A 38 2.01 8.05 -14.67
N ILE A 39 1.44 7.23 -13.77
CA ILE A 39 1.99 6.95 -12.45
C ILE A 39 3.48 6.56 -12.47
N PRO A 40 3.95 5.64 -13.35
CA PRO A 40 5.36 5.28 -13.41
C PRO A 40 6.28 6.48 -13.59
N SER A 41 5.94 7.39 -14.50
CA SER A 41 6.74 8.60 -14.78
C SER A 41 6.79 9.52 -13.56
N ILE A 42 5.65 9.75 -12.90
CA ILE A 42 5.57 10.56 -11.67
C ILE A 42 6.45 9.99 -10.56
N ILE A 43 6.47 8.68 -10.38
CA ILE A 43 7.34 8.05 -9.39
C ILE A 43 8.81 8.17 -9.83
N CYS A 44 9.12 7.94 -11.10
CA CYS A 44 10.48 8.05 -11.64
C CYS A 44 11.09 9.46 -11.53
N GLU A 45 10.27 10.52 -11.60
CA GLU A 45 10.71 11.91 -11.40
C GLU A 45 11.28 12.18 -10.00
N SER A 46 10.99 11.31 -9.03
CA SER A 46 11.57 11.39 -7.68
C SER A 46 12.99 10.79 -7.56
N GLN A 47 13.53 10.25 -8.66
CA GLN A 47 14.90 9.74 -8.70
C GLN A 47 15.92 10.90 -8.67
N GLN A 48 16.91 10.77 -7.79
CA GLN A 48 18.03 11.71 -7.66
C GLN A 48 19.16 11.36 -8.65
N GLU A 49 20.09 12.29 -8.85
CA GLU A 49 21.21 12.13 -9.80
C GLU A 49 22.11 10.92 -9.48
N ASP A 50 22.22 10.55 -8.21
CA ASP A 50 22.98 9.37 -7.76
C ASP A 50 22.26 8.04 -8.00
N GLY A 51 20.99 8.08 -8.44
CA GLY A 51 20.14 6.91 -8.68
C GLY A 51 19.23 6.54 -7.52
N SER A 52 19.37 7.15 -6.34
CA SER A 52 18.47 6.93 -5.20
C SER A 52 17.09 7.56 -5.44
N PHE A 53 16.08 7.16 -4.66
CA PHE A 53 14.74 7.76 -4.71
C PHE A 53 14.41 8.54 -3.43
N LYS A 54 13.75 9.69 -3.61
CA LYS A 54 12.87 10.24 -2.58
C LYS A 54 11.53 9.49 -2.63
N LEU A 55 10.87 9.32 -1.49
CA LEU A 55 9.56 8.68 -1.48
C LEU A 55 8.54 9.59 -2.19
N SER A 56 7.93 9.08 -3.26
CA SER A 56 6.93 9.83 -4.01
C SER A 56 5.67 10.09 -3.18
N PRO A 57 5.15 11.34 -3.13
CA PRO A 57 3.87 11.66 -2.48
C PRO A 57 2.73 10.77 -2.97
N PHE A 58 2.76 10.38 -4.25
CA PHE A 58 1.77 9.45 -4.81
C PHE A 58 1.72 8.12 -4.05
N ILE A 59 2.88 7.55 -3.69
CA ILE A 59 2.94 6.28 -2.96
C ILE A 59 2.38 6.46 -1.54
N ILE A 60 2.68 7.60 -0.90
CA ILE A 60 2.20 7.94 0.44
C ILE A 60 0.67 8.03 0.44
N ASP A 61 0.11 8.77 -0.51
CA ASP A 61 -1.32 8.97 -0.68
C ASP A 61 -2.04 7.67 -1.03
N HIS A 62 -1.50 6.90 -2.00
CA HIS A 62 -2.10 5.65 -2.44
C HIS A 62 -2.18 4.62 -1.30
N LEU A 63 -1.16 4.58 -0.44
CA LEU A 63 -1.15 3.68 0.72
C LEU A 63 -1.82 4.28 1.96
N ASN A 64 -2.34 5.52 1.88
CA ASN A 64 -2.95 6.25 2.99
C ASN A 64 -2.13 6.14 4.29
N GLN A 65 -0.83 6.45 4.18
CA GLN A 65 0.13 6.30 5.27
C GLN A 65 0.27 7.59 6.10
N PRO A 66 0.52 7.48 7.42
CA PRO A 66 1.03 8.60 8.21
C PRO A 66 2.50 8.89 7.85
N ASP A 67 2.99 10.04 8.31
CA ASP A 67 4.25 10.66 7.85
C ASP A 67 5.52 9.77 7.96
N ASP A 68 5.56 8.78 8.87
CA ASP A 68 6.77 8.00 9.13
C ASP A 68 6.74 6.56 8.55
N VAL A 69 6.91 6.51 7.23
CA VAL A 69 6.99 5.27 6.44
C VAL A 69 8.25 4.47 6.77
N VAL A 70 9.39 5.14 6.95
CA VAL A 70 10.69 4.48 7.14
C VAL A 70 10.75 3.80 8.51
N GLU A 71 10.30 4.45 9.58
CA GLU A 71 10.26 3.81 10.90
C GLU A 71 9.32 2.60 10.90
N SER A 72 8.22 2.67 10.14
CA SER A 72 7.32 1.54 9.96
C SER A 72 7.96 0.36 9.22
N LEU A 73 8.82 0.61 8.24
CA LEU A 73 9.60 -0.42 7.53
C LEU A 73 10.64 -1.06 8.46
N LYS A 74 11.37 -0.25 9.25
CA LYS A 74 12.42 -0.69 10.17
C LYS A 74 11.93 -1.68 11.24
N ARG A 75 10.63 -1.71 11.56
CA ARG A 75 10.01 -2.69 12.48
C ARG A 75 10.02 -4.14 11.97
N PHE A 76 10.22 -4.36 10.67
CA PHE A 76 10.21 -5.69 10.05
C PHE A 76 11.60 -6.31 9.86
N VAL A 77 12.66 -5.60 10.23
CA VAL A 77 14.03 -6.14 10.20
C VAL A 77 14.52 -6.50 11.58
N GLY A 78 15.47 -7.42 11.70
CA GLY A 78 16.22 -7.72 12.91
C GLY A 78 17.61 -7.08 12.92
N SER A 79 18.18 -6.83 11.75
CA SER A 79 19.52 -6.28 11.61
C SER A 79 19.65 -4.85 12.19
N PRO A 80 20.57 -4.61 13.15
CA PRO A 80 20.89 -3.26 13.63
C PRO A 80 21.47 -2.38 12.51
N ARG A 81 22.23 -2.98 11.59
CA ARG A 81 22.83 -2.26 10.45
C ARG A 81 21.74 -1.69 9.53
N LEU A 82 20.70 -2.47 9.24
CA LEU A 82 19.57 -1.99 8.42
C LEU A 82 18.74 -0.91 9.13
N ARG A 83 18.57 -1.01 10.46
CA ARG A 83 17.92 0.05 11.25
C ARG A 83 18.69 1.36 11.23
N GLY A 84 20.02 1.26 11.22
CA GLY A 84 20.92 2.40 11.13
C GLY A 84 21.10 2.97 9.72
N CYS A 85 20.50 2.36 8.68
CA CYS A 85 20.52 2.92 7.34
C CYS A 85 19.70 4.21 7.25
N ASP A 86 20.18 5.13 6.42
CA ASP A 86 19.49 6.37 6.08
C ASP A 86 18.14 6.12 5.41
N ASP A 87 17.25 7.09 5.56
CA ASP A 87 15.91 7.04 4.98
C ASP A 87 15.93 6.92 3.46
N SER A 88 16.95 7.48 2.78
CA SER A 88 17.14 7.34 1.33
C SER A 88 17.30 5.88 0.90
N VAL A 89 17.98 5.05 1.70
CA VAL A 89 18.16 3.61 1.43
C VAL A 89 16.80 2.91 1.49
N TRP A 90 16.01 3.21 2.52
CA TRP A 90 14.67 2.64 2.71
C TRP A 90 13.67 3.10 1.67
N ASN A 91 13.64 4.39 1.36
CA ASN A 91 12.81 4.97 0.33
C ASN A 91 13.13 4.36 -1.05
N THR A 92 14.42 4.19 -1.35
CA THR A 92 14.87 3.57 -2.60
C THR A 92 14.42 2.12 -2.70
N ALA A 93 14.69 1.30 -1.68
CA ALA A 93 14.27 -0.10 -1.67
C ALA A 93 12.74 -0.24 -1.78
N PHE A 94 11.99 0.61 -1.06
CA PHE A 94 10.55 0.58 -1.07
C PHE A 94 9.96 1.01 -2.42
N THR A 95 10.48 2.09 -3.03
CA THR A 95 10.07 2.54 -4.36
C THR A 95 10.32 1.47 -5.43
N ILE A 96 11.49 0.82 -5.41
CA ILE A 96 11.78 -0.31 -6.32
C ILE A 96 10.77 -1.44 -6.11
N HIS A 97 10.51 -1.81 -4.85
CA HIS A 97 9.57 -2.88 -4.53
C HIS A 97 8.14 -2.56 -5.00
N TYR A 98 7.71 -1.31 -4.79
CA TYR A 98 6.40 -0.83 -5.20
C TYR A 98 6.24 -0.88 -6.72
N LEU A 99 7.17 -0.30 -7.49
CA LEU A 99 7.12 -0.27 -8.96
C LEU A 99 7.03 -1.69 -9.54
N LYS A 100 7.87 -2.61 -9.05
CA LYS A 100 7.92 -4.00 -9.52
C LYS A 100 6.63 -4.79 -9.26
N ASN A 101 5.91 -4.52 -8.17
CA ASN A 101 4.77 -5.33 -7.75
C ASN A 101 3.41 -4.70 -8.09
N ILE A 102 3.31 -3.38 -8.03
CA ILE A 102 2.07 -2.65 -8.24
C ILE A 102 1.92 -2.19 -9.69
N LEU A 103 3.04 -1.87 -10.37
CA LEU A 103 3.07 -1.40 -11.76
C LEU A 103 3.84 -2.36 -12.71
N PRO A 104 3.68 -3.69 -12.62
CA PRO A 104 4.45 -4.64 -13.43
C PRO A 104 4.20 -4.45 -14.95
N ASP A 105 2.98 -4.06 -15.33
CA ASP A 105 2.57 -3.87 -16.73
C ASP A 105 3.19 -2.62 -17.39
N HIS A 106 3.92 -1.80 -16.61
CA HIS A 106 4.57 -0.58 -17.06
C HIS A 106 6.11 -0.66 -16.96
N GLU A 107 6.67 -1.87 -16.94
CA GLU A 107 8.11 -2.09 -16.76
C GLU A 107 8.96 -1.28 -17.74
N ASN A 108 8.53 -1.14 -18.99
CA ASN A 108 9.23 -0.34 -20.00
C ASN A 108 9.40 1.16 -19.63
N LYS A 109 8.64 1.67 -18.66
CA LYS A 109 8.74 3.07 -18.20
C LYS A 109 9.62 3.26 -16.97
N TRP A 110 9.76 2.24 -16.12
CA TRP A 110 10.48 2.36 -14.85
C TRP A 110 11.74 1.49 -14.76
N ARG A 111 11.96 0.53 -15.68
CA ARG A 111 13.07 -0.43 -15.64
C ARG A 111 14.43 0.27 -15.43
N ASP A 112 14.77 1.22 -16.30
CA ASP A 112 16.07 1.90 -16.26
C ASP A 112 16.28 2.66 -14.94
N ALA A 113 15.23 3.29 -14.42
CA ALA A 113 15.28 3.97 -13.13
C ALA A 113 15.50 2.97 -11.99
N CYS A 114 14.75 1.86 -11.98
CA CYS A 114 14.93 0.78 -11.01
C CYS A 114 16.30 0.12 -11.10
N ASP A 115 16.89 -0.01 -12.28
CA ASP A 115 18.22 -0.62 -12.47
C ASP A 115 19.32 0.28 -11.89
N ARG A 116 19.26 1.59 -12.14
CA ARG A 116 20.15 2.57 -11.49
C ARG A 116 20.00 2.56 -9.98
N ALA A 117 18.77 2.57 -9.49
CA ALA A 117 18.46 2.54 -8.07
C ALA A 117 18.92 1.23 -7.39
N SER A 118 18.75 0.09 -8.07
CA SER A 118 19.21 -1.21 -7.56
C SER A 118 20.74 -1.26 -7.47
N LYS A 119 21.44 -0.71 -8.48
CA LYS A 119 22.90 -0.59 -8.44
C LYS A 119 23.36 0.28 -7.26
N TRP A 120 22.78 1.48 -7.13
CA TRP A 120 23.09 2.38 -6.02
C TRP A 120 22.82 1.71 -4.66
N LEU A 121 21.67 1.03 -4.51
CA LEU A 121 21.30 0.36 -3.27
C LEU A 121 22.29 -0.76 -2.90
N SER A 122 22.75 -1.54 -3.87
CA SER A 122 23.76 -2.58 -3.63
C SER A 122 25.12 -2.01 -3.24
N GLU A 123 25.48 -0.82 -3.72
CA GLU A 123 26.68 -0.11 -3.27
C GLU A 123 26.54 0.38 -1.81
N GLN A 124 25.35 0.84 -1.39
CA GLN A 124 25.09 1.25 -0.01
C GLN A 124 25.09 0.08 0.99
N ILE A 125 24.44 -1.03 0.62
CA ILE A 125 24.26 -2.18 1.52
C ILE A 125 25.45 -3.13 1.45
N ASN A 126 26.02 -3.36 0.28
CA ASN A 126 27.18 -4.25 0.05
C ASN A 126 27.07 -5.61 0.79
N ASP A 127 25.84 -6.14 0.90
CA ASP A 127 25.54 -7.38 1.61
C ASP A 127 24.21 -7.95 1.10
N LYS A 128 24.29 -9.05 0.36
CA LYS A 128 23.12 -9.69 -0.27
C LYS A 128 22.11 -10.23 0.75
N ASN A 129 22.52 -10.60 1.95
CA ASN A 129 21.59 -11.10 2.97
C ASN A 129 20.80 -9.94 3.58
N LEU A 130 21.46 -8.81 3.83
CA LEU A 130 20.79 -7.60 4.29
C LEU A 130 19.86 -7.02 3.22
N GLU A 131 20.23 -7.04 1.95
CA GLU A 131 19.32 -6.64 0.86
C GLU A 131 18.06 -7.52 0.83
N LYS A 132 18.20 -8.85 0.97
CA LYS A 132 17.06 -9.76 1.03
C LYS A 132 16.14 -9.45 2.21
N GLU A 133 16.72 -9.22 3.39
CA GLU A 133 15.97 -8.84 4.60
C GLU A 133 15.23 -7.51 4.39
N MET A 134 15.89 -6.50 3.80
CA MET A 134 15.30 -5.21 3.47
C MET A 134 14.11 -5.32 2.50
N PHE A 135 14.24 -6.09 1.41
CA PHE A 135 13.13 -6.32 0.48
C PHE A 135 12.01 -7.16 1.10
N SER A 136 12.32 -8.07 2.03
CA SER A 136 11.32 -8.78 2.83
C SER A 136 10.51 -7.82 3.71
N ALA A 137 11.18 -6.85 4.35
CA ALA A 137 10.51 -5.79 5.11
C ALA A 137 9.60 -4.93 4.22
N CYS A 138 10.07 -4.55 3.02
CA CYS A 138 9.27 -3.82 2.03
C CYS A 138 8.00 -4.60 1.63
N LYS A 139 8.13 -5.91 1.37
CA LYS A 139 6.99 -6.81 1.08
C LYS A 139 5.98 -6.81 2.22
N GLN A 140 6.44 -7.07 3.44
CA GLN A 140 5.56 -7.15 4.62
C GLN A 140 4.82 -5.83 4.87
N TYR A 141 5.53 -4.71 4.74
CA TYR A 141 4.93 -3.39 4.88
C TYR A 141 3.89 -3.13 3.78
N LEU A 142 4.22 -3.35 2.51
CA LEU A 142 3.29 -3.15 1.39
C LEU A 142 2.00 -3.95 1.57
N VAL A 143 2.12 -5.24 1.93
CA VAL A 143 0.97 -6.13 2.11
C VAL A 143 0.13 -5.70 3.32
N LYS A 144 0.76 -5.35 4.44
CA LYS A 144 0.07 -4.83 5.63
C LYS A 144 -0.72 -3.56 5.32
N GLN A 145 -0.09 -2.60 4.66
CA GLN A 145 -0.73 -1.32 4.36
C GLN A 145 -1.77 -1.43 3.27
N GLY A 146 -1.47 -2.17 2.19
CA GLY A 146 -2.43 -2.45 1.13
C GLY A 146 -3.68 -3.13 1.66
N SER A 147 -3.53 -4.11 2.56
CA SER A 147 -4.67 -4.72 3.25
C SER A 147 -5.54 -3.67 3.95
N ARG A 148 -4.94 -2.76 4.74
CA ARG A 148 -5.67 -1.70 5.45
C ARG A 148 -6.43 -0.77 4.50
N VAL A 149 -5.79 -0.33 3.41
CA VAL A 149 -6.41 0.51 2.38
C VAL A 149 -7.60 -0.22 1.76
N LEU A 150 -7.42 -1.46 1.31
CA LEU A 150 -8.48 -2.23 0.66
C LEU A 150 -9.66 -2.51 1.58
N TYR A 151 -9.40 -2.81 2.87
CA TYR A 151 -10.47 -2.94 3.86
C TYR A 151 -11.25 -1.63 4.06
N ALA A 152 -10.55 -0.50 4.15
CA ALA A 152 -11.19 0.81 4.31
C ALA A 152 -12.04 1.17 3.08
N THR A 153 -11.53 0.95 1.86
CA THR A 153 -12.24 1.20 0.60
C THR A 153 -13.49 0.34 0.47
N LYS A 154 -13.38 -0.98 0.74
CA LYS A 154 -14.55 -1.88 0.72
C LYS A 154 -15.62 -1.47 1.72
N ARG A 155 -15.22 -1.04 2.92
CA ARG A 155 -16.15 -0.57 3.94
C ARG A 155 -16.87 0.72 3.50
N LYS A 156 -16.13 1.72 2.99
CA LYS A 156 -16.71 2.97 2.47
C LYS A 156 -17.70 2.69 1.33
N ASN A 157 -17.36 1.78 0.42
CA ASN A 157 -18.26 1.43 -0.69
C ASN A 157 -19.54 0.73 -0.20
N ARG A 158 -19.44 -0.17 0.80
CA ARG A 158 -20.61 -0.77 1.44
C ARG A 158 -21.48 0.26 2.17
N GLU A 159 -20.87 1.19 2.90
CA GLU A 159 -21.59 2.27 3.59
C GLU A 159 -22.25 3.24 2.59
N SER A 160 -21.53 3.64 1.54
CA SER A 160 -22.07 4.46 0.44
C SER A 160 -23.29 3.81 -0.21
N PHE A 161 -23.23 2.51 -0.49
CA PHE A 161 -24.37 1.76 -1.01
C PHE A 161 -25.55 1.70 -0.01
N ARG A 162 -25.28 1.61 1.30
CA ARG A 162 -26.33 1.65 2.33
C ARG A 162 -26.95 3.05 2.49
N VAL A 163 -26.23 4.12 2.15
CA VAL A 163 -26.63 5.52 2.39
C VAL A 163 -27.21 6.20 1.14
N MET A 164 -27.36 5.52 -0.01
CA MET A 164 -28.24 5.99 -1.08
C MET A 164 -29.70 6.02 -0.59
N LYS A 165 -30.07 7.09 0.11
CA LYS A 165 -31.46 7.47 0.37
C LYS A 165 -32.12 7.70 -0.97
N LEU A 166 -33.08 6.85 -1.33
CA LEU A 166 -33.95 7.10 -2.47
C LEU A 166 -34.77 8.37 -2.16
N ASN A 167 -34.40 9.47 -2.83
CA ASN A 167 -35.23 10.68 -2.86
C ASN A 167 -36.40 10.41 -3.81
N VAL A 168 -37.41 9.73 -3.27
CA VAL A 168 -38.68 9.49 -3.95
C VAL A 168 -39.55 10.73 -3.73
N ASP A 169 -40.09 11.29 -4.81
CA ASP A 169 -41.09 12.36 -4.71
C ASP A 169 -42.35 11.85 -4.00
N GLU A 170 -43.15 12.77 -3.46
CA GLU A 170 -44.31 12.41 -2.64
C GLU A 170 -45.39 11.67 -3.45
N GLU A 171 -45.49 11.94 -4.76
CA GLU A 171 -46.48 11.33 -5.65
C GLU A 171 -46.14 9.86 -5.89
N THR A 172 -44.88 9.55 -6.22
CA THR A 172 -44.36 8.20 -6.36
C THR A 172 -44.45 7.44 -5.04
N ARG A 173 -44.14 8.08 -3.91
CA ARG A 173 -44.30 7.48 -2.57
C ARG A 173 -45.75 7.08 -2.33
N LYS A 174 -46.69 8.00 -2.58
CA LYS A 174 -48.13 7.77 -2.40
C LYS A 174 -48.64 6.66 -3.32
N ALA A 175 -48.26 6.67 -4.60
CA ALA A 175 -48.67 5.66 -5.58
C ALA A 175 -48.22 4.25 -5.17
N VAL A 176 -46.99 4.09 -4.67
CA VAL A 176 -46.48 2.80 -4.18
C VAL A 176 -47.24 2.36 -2.93
N PHE A 177 -47.52 3.27 -1.99
CA PHE A 177 -48.32 2.95 -0.80
C PHE A 177 -49.74 2.50 -1.15
N ASP A 178 -50.41 3.21 -2.06
CA ASP A 178 -51.77 2.87 -2.50
C ASP A 178 -51.80 1.51 -3.22
N TYR A 179 -50.79 1.23 -4.06
CA TYR A 179 -50.64 -0.07 -4.71
C TYR A 179 -50.45 -1.21 -3.69
N LEU A 180 -49.54 -1.06 -2.72
CA LEU A 180 -49.30 -2.08 -1.70
C LEU A 180 -50.53 -2.30 -0.81
N ARG A 181 -51.24 -1.23 -0.46
CA ARG A 181 -52.50 -1.31 0.30
C ARG A 181 -53.57 -2.06 -0.48
N SER A 182 -53.68 -1.84 -1.79
CA SER A 182 -54.65 -2.54 -2.65
C SER A 182 -54.35 -4.04 -2.79
N LYS A 183 -53.08 -4.44 -2.67
CA LYS A 183 -52.64 -5.83 -2.74
C LYS A 183 -52.78 -6.59 -1.43
N GLY A 184 -52.59 -5.93 -0.28
CA GLY A 184 -52.74 -6.54 1.04
C GLY A 184 -54.20 -6.84 1.44
N THR A 185 -55.18 -6.23 0.77
CA THR A 185 -56.62 -6.45 1.02
C THR A 185 -57.23 -7.61 0.23
N ALA A 186 -56.46 -8.27 -0.65
CA ALA A 186 -56.98 -9.36 -1.49
C ALA A 186 -57.00 -10.73 -0.78
N ASP A 187 -56.24 -10.92 0.31
CA ASP A 187 -56.14 -12.20 1.04
C ASP A 187 -56.99 -12.27 2.33
N LEU A 188 -57.91 -11.32 2.54
CA LEU A 188 -58.82 -11.29 3.70
C LEU A 188 -60.32 -11.27 3.33
N ALA A 189 -60.66 -11.61 2.08
CA ALA A 189 -62.04 -11.70 1.59
C ALA A 189 -62.47 -13.15 1.35
#